data_AF-A0AAN7C2E5-F1
#
_entry.id   AF-A0AAN7C2E5-F1
#
_cell.length_a   1.000
_cell.length_b   1.000
_cell.length_c   1.000
_cell.angle_alpha   90.00
_cell.angle_beta   90.00
_cell.angle_gamma   90.00
#
_symmetry.space_group_name_H-M   'P 1'
#
loop_
_entity.id
_entity.type
_entity.pdbx_description
1 polymer ?
#
loop_
_entity_poly.entity_id
_entity_poly.type
_entity_poly.pdbx_seq_one_letter_code
_entity_poly.pdbx_strand_id
1 'polypeptide(L)'
;MPELHEVSYSREATIAAVREYYRFLTRMYLKECYVAEPPEGGWPEINADTVGVLGKTDEVISLLRHPPYIHSSDDSAQGAGMCLFADWRSGSVAWAIPDFFELLKDLFRQLFYIPISPRKVYFARTTGRMRMVAAIYRAHGWPDLERYRKQDCLKAVQALMEERYSDYADRREKDE
;
A
#
# COMPACT_ATOMS: atom_id res chain seq x y z
N MET A 1 -21.79 12.09 -0.71
CA MET A 1 -20.68 11.98 -1.67
C MET A 1 -20.49 13.38 -2.23
N PRO A 2 -19.29 13.95 -2.21
CA PRO A 2 -19.08 15.28 -2.77
C PRO A 2 -19.26 15.26 -4.30
N GLU A 3 -19.77 16.35 -4.85
CA GLU A 3 -19.87 16.57 -6.28
C GLU A 3 -18.51 17.00 -6.87
N LEU A 4 -18.30 16.77 -8.17
CA LEU A 4 -17.01 17.06 -8.83
C LEU A 4 -16.58 18.54 -8.77
N HIS A 5 -17.50 19.46 -8.51
CA HIS A 5 -17.23 20.90 -8.35
C HIS A 5 -16.89 21.30 -6.90
N GLU A 6 -17.11 20.41 -5.92
CA GLU A 6 -16.75 20.60 -4.51
C GLU A 6 -15.32 20.13 -4.21
N VAL A 7 -14.69 19.37 -5.12
CA VAL A 7 -13.37 18.77 -4.95
C VAL A 7 -12.28 19.56 -5.69
N SER A 8 -11.64 20.50 -4.99
CA SER A 8 -10.45 21.20 -5.49
C SER A 8 -9.17 20.39 -5.27
N TYR A 9 -8.27 20.32 -6.26
CA TYR A 9 -6.93 19.76 -6.08
C TYR A 9 -6.08 20.59 -5.10
N SER A 10 -5.40 19.89 -4.20
CA SER A 10 -4.24 20.41 -3.46
C SER A 10 -3.11 19.38 -3.54
N ARG A 11 -1.93 19.86 -3.94
CA ARG A 11 -0.69 19.10 -3.99
C ARG A 11 -0.29 18.63 -2.59
N GLU A 12 -0.38 19.52 -1.61
CA GLU A 12 -0.01 19.31 -0.22
C GLU A 12 -0.92 18.27 0.44
N ALA A 13 -2.24 18.35 0.23
CA ALA A 13 -3.19 17.34 0.69
C ALA A 13 -2.96 15.98 0.01
N THR A 14 -2.60 15.97 -1.29
CA THR A 14 -2.24 14.75 -2.02
C THR A 14 -0.99 14.07 -1.43
N ILE A 15 0.07 14.84 -1.19
CA ILE A 15 1.32 14.37 -0.56
C ILE A 15 1.05 13.86 0.86
N ALA A 16 0.24 14.57 1.65
CA ALA A 16 -0.14 14.17 3.00
C ALA A 16 -0.90 12.83 3.00
N ALA A 17 -1.92 12.68 2.14
CA ALA A 17 -2.72 11.47 2.07
C ALA A 17 -1.90 10.22 1.70
N VAL A 18 -0.96 10.33 0.75
CA VAL A 18 -0.02 9.25 0.40
C VAL A 18 0.88 8.90 1.59
N ARG A 19 1.47 9.90 2.26
CA ARG A 19 2.37 9.70 3.42
C ARG A 19 1.63 9.08 4.61
N GLU A 20 0.42 9.53 4.91
CA GLU A 20 -0.42 8.94 5.96
C GLU A 20 -0.86 7.51 5.64
N TYR A 21 -1.17 7.22 4.37
CA TYR A 21 -1.48 5.87 3.94
C TYR A 21 -0.27 4.94 4.14
N TYR A 22 0.93 5.33 3.72
CA TYR A 22 2.13 4.51 3.93
C TYR A 22 2.48 4.36 5.42
N ARG A 23 2.27 5.39 6.25
CA ARG A 23 2.39 5.29 7.72
C ARG A 23 1.37 4.32 8.33
N PHE A 24 0.17 4.22 7.77
CA PHE A 24 -0.80 3.19 8.16
C PHE A 24 -0.34 1.78 7.74
N LEU A 25 0.18 1.62 6.51
CA LEU A 25 0.70 0.34 6.03
C LEU A 25 1.90 -0.15 6.88
N THR A 26 2.80 0.75 7.30
CA THR A 26 3.92 0.38 8.19
C THR A 26 3.45 0.05 9.61
N ARG A 27 2.49 0.78 10.19
CA ARG A 27 1.87 0.37 11.47
C ARG A 27 1.18 -1.00 11.39
N MET A 28 0.66 -1.39 10.22
CA MET A 28 -0.01 -2.68 10.02
C MET A 28 0.94 -3.85 9.69
N TYR A 29 1.73 -3.78 8.62
CA TYR A 29 2.49 -4.94 8.13
C TYR A 29 3.81 -4.62 7.42
N LEU A 30 3.88 -3.49 6.71
CA LEU A 30 5.02 -3.12 5.86
C LEU A 30 6.27 -2.88 6.74
N LYS A 31 7.45 -3.37 6.33
CA LYS A 31 8.71 -2.99 7.01
C LYS A 31 9.01 -1.52 6.68
N GLU A 32 9.34 -0.75 7.70
CA GLU A 32 9.56 0.70 7.62
C GLU A 32 10.67 1.07 6.63
N CYS A 33 11.72 0.25 6.53
CA CYS A 33 12.83 0.40 5.57
C CYS A 33 12.43 0.20 4.09
N TYR A 34 11.19 -0.16 3.79
CA TYR A 34 10.68 -0.19 2.42
C TYR A 34 10.02 1.12 2.00
N VAL A 35 9.88 2.11 2.89
CA VAL A 35 9.34 3.44 2.56
C VAL A 35 10.46 4.48 2.60
N ALA A 36 10.80 5.04 1.44
CA ALA A 36 11.74 6.14 1.31
C ALA A 36 10.99 7.48 1.42
N GLU A 37 11.35 8.32 2.38
CA GLU A 37 10.87 9.71 2.49
C GLU A 37 11.81 10.65 1.70
N PRO A 38 11.27 11.70 1.03
CA PRO A 38 12.06 12.60 0.19
C PRO A 38 12.98 13.53 1.01
N PRO A 39 14.06 14.05 0.39
CA PRO A 39 14.78 15.23 0.88
C PRO A 39 13.87 16.47 0.99
N GLU A 40 14.31 17.49 1.71
CA GLU A 40 13.57 18.75 1.90
C GLU A 40 13.21 19.46 0.58
N GLY A 41 14.10 19.43 -0.42
CA GLY A 41 13.86 19.93 -1.78
C GLY A 41 13.20 18.92 -2.74
N GLY A 42 12.70 17.80 -2.22
CA GLY A 42 12.19 16.67 -2.97
C GLY A 42 13.28 15.84 -3.67
N TRP A 43 12.86 14.76 -4.34
CA TRP A 43 13.74 13.86 -5.10
C TRP A 43 14.44 14.60 -6.26
N PRO A 44 15.78 14.79 -6.25
CA PRO A 44 16.47 15.49 -7.33
C PRO A 44 16.43 14.74 -8.66
N GLU A 45 16.27 13.41 -8.63
CA GLU A 45 16.15 12.52 -9.80
C GLU A 45 14.83 12.71 -10.54
N ILE A 46 13.82 13.33 -9.93
CA ILE A 46 12.51 13.64 -10.54
C ILE A 46 12.53 15.09 -11.02
N ASN A 47 12.79 15.28 -12.32
CA ASN A 47 13.00 16.59 -12.94
C ASN A 47 12.56 16.60 -14.42
N ALA A 48 12.68 17.75 -15.09
CA ALA A 48 12.24 17.91 -16.49
C ALA A 48 12.97 16.96 -17.46
N ASP A 49 14.26 16.68 -17.24
CA ASP A 49 15.06 15.84 -18.12
C ASP A 49 14.72 14.34 -17.95
N THR A 50 14.32 13.91 -16.75
CA THR A 50 14.01 12.50 -16.45
C THR A 50 12.54 12.14 -16.63
N VAL A 51 11.60 13.04 -16.31
CA VAL A 51 10.14 12.77 -16.39
C VAL A 51 9.36 13.76 -17.26
N GLY A 52 9.94 14.92 -17.61
CA GLY A 52 9.32 15.83 -18.59
C GLY A 52 9.26 15.22 -20.00
N VAL A 53 10.19 14.33 -20.34
CA VAL A 53 10.15 13.48 -21.55
C VAL A 53 8.89 12.61 -21.67
N LEU A 54 8.16 12.40 -20.56
CA LEU A 54 6.86 11.71 -20.53
C LEU A 54 5.66 12.67 -20.68
N GLY A 55 5.88 13.90 -21.16
CA GLY A 55 4.86 14.91 -21.35
C GLY A 55 4.25 15.44 -20.04
N LYS A 56 5.00 15.39 -18.93
CA LYS A 56 4.55 15.87 -17.61
C LYS A 56 4.78 17.37 -17.49
N THR A 57 3.79 18.08 -16.94
CA THR A 57 3.89 19.51 -16.62
C THR A 57 4.67 19.73 -15.32
N ASP A 58 5.25 20.92 -15.14
CA ASP A 58 6.06 21.27 -13.97
C ASP A 58 5.31 21.08 -12.64
N GLU A 59 3.99 21.30 -12.61
CA GLU A 59 3.14 21.04 -11.44
C GLU A 59 3.08 19.54 -11.10
N VAL A 60 3.03 18.65 -12.11
CA VAL A 60 3.06 17.20 -11.88
C VAL A 60 4.47 16.74 -11.48
N ILE A 61 5.52 17.35 -12.02
CA ILE A 61 6.90 17.09 -11.59
C ILE A 61 7.09 17.53 -10.14
N SER A 62 6.62 18.74 -9.78
CA SER A 62 6.57 19.26 -8.41
C SER A 62 5.80 18.33 -7.45
N LEU A 63 4.62 17.85 -7.85
CA LEU A 63 3.86 16.86 -7.08
C LEU A 63 4.65 15.57 -6.84
N LEU A 64 5.30 15.00 -7.87
CA LEU A 64 6.02 13.72 -7.78
C LEU A 64 7.35 13.80 -7.02
N ARG A 65 7.95 14.99 -6.88
CA ARG A 65 9.20 15.16 -6.10
C ARG A 65 9.04 14.98 -4.59
N HIS A 66 7.83 15.15 -4.04
CA HIS A 66 7.58 15.29 -2.61
C HIS A 66 6.74 14.20 -1.87
N PRO A 67 6.20 13.13 -2.50
CA PRO A 67 5.66 11.99 -1.76
C PRO A 67 6.80 11.04 -1.32
N PRO A 68 6.58 10.23 -0.28
CA PRO A 68 7.38 9.04 -0.08
C PRO A 68 7.10 7.99 -1.19
N TYR A 69 8.08 7.13 -1.44
CA TYR A 69 7.94 6.01 -2.38
C TYR A 69 8.26 4.67 -1.71
N ILE A 70 7.60 3.60 -2.16
CA ILE A 70 7.93 2.24 -1.70
C ILE A 70 9.05 1.69 -2.60
N HIS A 71 10.13 1.19 -1.98
CA HIS A 71 11.22 0.56 -2.70
C HIS A 71 10.73 -0.72 -3.42
N SER A 72 11.00 -0.79 -4.73
CA SER A 72 10.80 -2.00 -5.51
C SER A 72 11.72 -3.12 -5.02
N SER A 73 11.26 -4.36 -5.17
CA SER A 73 12.05 -5.58 -4.97
C SER A 73 11.61 -6.62 -6.00
N ASP A 74 12.56 -7.33 -6.60
CA ASP A 74 12.47 -7.89 -7.97
C ASP A 74 11.35 -8.90 -8.31
N ASP A 75 10.51 -9.32 -7.36
CA ASP A 75 9.42 -10.27 -7.58
C ASP A 75 8.11 -9.60 -8.05
N SER A 76 7.99 -9.21 -9.35
CA SER A 76 6.76 -9.28 -10.22
C SER A 76 6.78 -8.46 -11.55
N ALA A 77 5.85 -8.72 -12.51
CA ALA A 77 5.86 -8.22 -13.91
C ALA A 77 4.64 -7.35 -14.36
N GLN A 78 4.82 -6.27 -15.18
CA GLN A 78 3.74 -5.47 -15.86
C GLN A 78 3.57 -6.00 -17.30
N GLY A 79 2.72 -5.33 -18.09
CA GLY A 79 3.18 -4.80 -19.40
C GLY A 79 4.43 -3.89 -19.30
N ALA A 80 5.61 -4.48 -19.01
CA ALA A 80 6.94 -3.91 -18.66
C ALA A 80 7.48 -3.80 -17.16
N GLY A 81 6.94 -4.49 -16.13
CA GLY A 81 7.46 -4.68 -14.71
C GLY A 81 7.22 -3.62 -13.58
N MET A 82 6.29 -3.69 -12.57
CA MET A 82 5.00 -4.42 -12.37
C MET A 82 3.73 -3.54 -12.46
N CYS A 83 2.69 -3.92 -13.25
CA CYS A 83 1.40 -3.20 -13.42
C CYS A 83 0.41 -3.93 -14.36
N LEU A 84 -0.89 -3.72 -14.13
CA LEU A 84 -2.00 -4.07 -15.03
C LEU A 84 -2.87 -2.82 -15.24
N PHE A 85 -3.40 -2.61 -16.45
CA PHE A 85 -4.38 -1.54 -16.68
C PHE A 85 -5.73 -1.91 -16.04
N ALA A 86 -6.15 -1.14 -15.04
CA ALA A 86 -7.47 -1.29 -14.42
C ALA A 86 -8.57 -0.72 -15.33
N ASP A 87 -9.70 -1.44 -15.45
CA ASP A 87 -10.88 -0.89 -16.13
C ASP A 87 -11.58 0.11 -15.22
N TRP A 88 -11.36 1.40 -15.46
CA TRP A 88 -12.01 2.49 -14.74
C TRP A 88 -13.54 2.49 -14.88
N ARG A 89 -14.11 1.82 -15.89
CA ARG A 89 -15.57 1.69 -16.06
C ARG A 89 -16.18 0.55 -15.26
N SER A 90 -15.38 -0.32 -14.63
CA SER A 90 -15.85 -1.49 -13.86
C SER A 90 -16.52 -1.17 -12.51
N GLY A 91 -17.02 0.06 -12.32
CA GLY A 91 -17.76 0.50 -11.14
C GLY A 91 -17.00 1.44 -10.19
N SER A 92 -15.79 1.87 -10.52
CA SER A 92 -15.09 2.90 -9.74
C SER A 92 -15.64 4.28 -10.05
N VAL A 93 -16.33 4.90 -9.08
CA VAL A 93 -16.59 6.35 -9.11
C VAL A 93 -15.28 7.14 -9.03
N ALA A 94 -15.32 8.43 -9.36
CA ALA A 94 -14.23 9.35 -9.07
C ALA A 94 -14.22 9.65 -7.56
N TRP A 95 -13.07 9.41 -6.90
CA TRP A 95 -12.85 9.71 -5.48
C TRP A 95 -11.86 10.87 -5.36
N ALA A 96 -12.00 11.69 -4.32
CA ALA A 96 -10.86 12.50 -3.89
C ALA A 96 -9.76 11.57 -3.35
N ILE A 97 -8.49 11.96 -3.53
CA ILE A 97 -7.34 11.12 -3.13
C ILE A 97 -7.36 10.77 -1.63
N PRO A 98 -7.72 11.68 -0.70
CA PRO A 98 -7.90 11.33 0.72
C PRO A 98 -9.00 10.28 0.95
N ASP A 99 -10.18 10.45 0.34
CA ASP A 99 -11.32 9.53 0.49
C ASP A 99 -10.98 8.12 -0.02
N PHE A 100 -10.27 8.04 -1.15
CA PHE A 100 -9.77 6.78 -1.69
C PHE A 100 -8.81 6.07 -0.73
N PHE A 101 -7.90 6.82 -0.09
CA PHE A 101 -6.99 6.23 0.89
C PHE A 101 -7.69 5.85 2.21
N GLU A 102 -8.72 6.56 2.68
CA GLU A 102 -9.53 6.09 3.80
C GLU A 102 -10.35 4.84 3.46
N LEU A 103 -10.93 4.75 2.25
CA LEU A 103 -11.58 3.52 1.78
C LEU A 103 -10.61 2.32 1.79
N LEU A 104 -9.37 2.51 1.32
CA LEU A 104 -8.33 1.48 1.40
C LEU A 104 -8.00 1.11 2.85
N LYS A 105 -7.79 2.10 3.73
CA LYS A 105 -7.57 1.86 5.17
C LYS A 105 -8.74 1.08 5.78
N ASP A 106 -9.98 1.36 5.41
CA ASP A 106 -11.18 0.62 5.86
C ASP A 106 -11.22 -0.83 5.36
N LEU A 107 -10.82 -1.10 4.12
CA LEU A 107 -10.71 -2.47 3.60
C LEU A 107 -9.64 -3.29 4.37
N PHE A 108 -8.58 -2.65 4.86
CA PHE A 108 -7.61 -3.26 5.78
C PHE A 108 -8.14 -3.38 7.23
N ARG A 109 -8.77 -2.35 7.80
CA ARG A 109 -9.41 -2.37 9.14
C ARG A 109 -10.47 -3.49 9.24
N GLN A 110 -11.19 -3.75 8.15
CA GLN A 110 -12.18 -4.82 8.04
C GLN A 110 -11.58 -6.21 7.72
N LEU A 111 -10.33 -6.27 7.24
CA LEU A 111 -9.65 -7.48 6.76
C LEU A 111 -10.27 -8.07 5.47
N PHE A 112 -10.75 -7.22 4.56
CA PHE A 112 -10.96 -7.57 3.16
C PHE A 112 -9.63 -7.62 2.39
N TYR A 113 -8.72 -6.71 2.71
CA TYR A 113 -7.31 -6.84 2.37
C TYR A 113 -6.55 -7.38 3.59
N ILE A 114 -5.95 -8.56 3.45
CA ILE A 114 -5.25 -9.28 4.51
C ILE A 114 -3.77 -9.39 4.12
N PRO A 115 -2.83 -8.73 4.82
CA PRO A 115 -1.41 -8.93 4.59
C PRO A 115 -1.00 -10.33 5.06
N ILE A 116 -0.42 -11.10 4.15
CA ILE A 116 0.05 -12.48 4.36
C ILE A 116 1.59 -12.56 4.47
N SER A 117 2.29 -11.49 4.11
CA SER A 117 3.71 -11.28 4.40
C SER A 117 4.00 -9.77 4.53
N PRO A 118 5.23 -9.35 4.91
CA PRO A 118 5.59 -7.93 4.98
C PRO A 118 5.53 -7.17 3.64
N ARG A 119 5.27 -7.85 2.52
CA ARG A 119 5.03 -7.23 1.19
C ARG A 119 3.73 -7.71 0.51
N LYS A 120 3.26 -8.93 0.76
CA LYS A 120 2.13 -9.54 0.03
C LYS A 120 0.79 -9.39 0.76
N VAL A 121 -0.24 -8.98 0.02
CA VAL A 121 -1.62 -8.78 0.49
C VAL A 121 -2.59 -9.64 -0.31
N TYR A 122 -3.49 -10.35 0.38
CA TYR A 122 -4.53 -11.19 -0.20
C TYR A 122 -5.90 -10.52 -0.12
N PHE A 123 -6.66 -10.53 -1.22
CA PHE A 123 -8.05 -10.06 -1.24
C PHE A 123 -9.01 -11.20 -0.83
N ALA A 124 -9.64 -11.05 0.33
CA ALA A 124 -10.50 -12.06 0.94
C ALA A 124 -11.89 -12.11 0.28
N ARG A 125 -11.98 -12.82 -0.86
CA ARG A 125 -13.29 -13.30 -1.35
C ARG A 125 -13.96 -14.18 -0.29
N THR A 126 -15.29 -14.13 -0.23
CA THR A 126 -16.13 -14.34 0.98
C THR A 126 -16.05 -15.69 1.72
N THR A 127 -15.42 -16.73 1.15
CA THR A 127 -15.41 -18.09 1.72
C THR A 127 -14.08 -18.82 1.53
N GLY A 128 -13.64 -19.54 2.55
CA GLY A 128 -12.61 -20.58 2.44
C GLY A 128 -11.44 -20.41 3.40
N ARG A 129 -10.30 -19.93 2.88
CA ARG A 129 -8.97 -20.18 3.45
C ARG A 129 -8.47 -19.11 4.43
N MET A 130 -8.45 -17.83 4.06
CA MET A 130 -7.81 -16.78 4.87
C MET A 130 -8.55 -16.35 6.15
N ARG A 131 -9.64 -17.04 6.55
CA ARG A 131 -10.33 -16.81 7.84
C ARG A 131 -9.41 -17.03 9.03
N MET A 132 -8.48 -17.99 8.95
CA MET A 132 -7.49 -18.23 10.01
C MET A 132 -6.50 -17.07 10.13
N VAL A 133 -6.01 -16.52 9.01
CA VAL A 133 -5.12 -15.34 9.00
C VAL A 133 -5.85 -14.14 9.60
N ALA A 134 -7.10 -13.90 9.21
CA ALA A 134 -7.91 -12.83 9.79
C ALA A 134 -8.11 -12.99 11.31
N ALA A 135 -8.30 -14.21 11.81
CA ALA A 135 -8.41 -14.49 13.24
C ALA A 135 -7.12 -14.16 14.02
N ILE A 136 -5.94 -14.41 13.44
CA ILE A 136 -4.65 -14.02 14.02
C ILE A 136 -4.58 -12.49 14.19
N TYR A 137 -4.90 -11.71 13.14
CA TYR A 137 -4.93 -10.24 13.25
C TYR A 137 -5.83 -9.76 14.41
N ARG A 138 -7.05 -10.32 14.54
CA ARG A 138 -7.97 -9.97 15.63
C ARG A 138 -7.42 -10.36 17.01
N ALA A 139 -6.86 -11.56 17.17
CA ALA A 139 -6.24 -12.00 18.44
C ALA A 139 -5.01 -11.15 18.83
N HIS A 140 -4.32 -10.58 17.84
CA HIS A 140 -3.19 -9.68 18.05
C HIS A 140 -3.57 -8.19 18.22
N GLY A 141 -4.88 -7.87 18.25
CA GLY A 141 -5.40 -6.53 18.60
C GLY A 141 -5.94 -5.71 17.43
N TRP A 142 -5.94 -6.22 16.20
CA TRP A 142 -6.39 -5.46 15.02
C TRP A 142 -7.91 -5.15 15.09
N PRO A 143 -8.35 -3.89 14.83
CA PRO A 143 -7.63 -2.81 14.16
C PRO A 143 -7.20 -1.67 15.11
N ASP A 144 -7.18 -1.89 16.42
CA ASP A 144 -6.74 -0.90 17.40
C ASP A 144 -5.21 -0.78 17.32
N LEU A 145 -4.73 0.29 16.67
CA LEU A 145 -3.30 0.50 16.41
C LEU A 145 -2.46 0.76 17.68
N GLU A 146 -3.09 0.97 18.84
CA GLU A 146 -2.42 1.12 20.14
C GLU A 146 -2.35 -0.23 20.90
N ARG A 147 -3.21 -1.20 20.54
CA ARG A 147 -3.19 -2.58 21.08
C ARG A 147 -2.58 -3.62 20.13
N TYR A 148 -2.40 -3.25 18.87
CA TYR A 148 -1.99 -4.16 17.80
C TYR A 148 -0.50 -4.54 17.89
N ARG A 149 -0.23 -5.83 18.14
CA ARG A 149 1.13 -6.39 18.28
C ARG A 149 1.69 -6.82 16.92
N LYS A 150 2.13 -5.84 16.10
CA LYS A 150 2.67 -6.01 14.74
C LYS A 150 3.63 -7.21 14.62
N GLN A 151 4.74 -7.21 15.36
CA GLN A 151 5.79 -8.23 15.23
C GLN A 151 5.26 -9.64 15.53
N ASP A 152 4.49 -9.80 16.59
CA ASP A 152 3.95 -11.11 16.99
C ASP A 152 2.86 -11.59 16.02
N CYS A 153 2.06 -10.66 15.48
CA CYS A 153 1.04 -10.97 14.49
C CYS A 153 1.67 -11.50 13.20
N LEU A 154 2.70 -10.81 12.69
CA LEU A 154 3.37 -11.21 11.44
C LEU A 154 4.09 -12.56 11.60
N LYS A 155 4.72 -12.84 12.75
CA LYS A 155 5.29 -14.17 13.05
C LYS A 155 4.24 -15.28 13.05
N ALA A 156 3.08 -15.05 13.69
CA ALA A 156 2.00 -16.02 13.73
C ALA A 156 1.36 -16.24 12.36
N VAL A 157 1.22 -15.19 11.54
CA VAL A 157 0.77 -15.30 10.14
C VAL A 157 1.79 -16.08 9.31
N GLN A 158 3.08 -15.78 9.42
CA GLN A 158 4.15 -16.48 8.70
C GLN A 158 4.13 -17.99 8.99
N ALA A 159 4.12 -18.38 10.27
CA ALA A 159 4.07 -19.79 10.66
C ALA A 159 2.83 -20.52 10.09
N LEU A 160 1.66 -19.88 10.09
CA LEU A 160 0.44 -20.43 9.46
C LEU A 160 0.56 -20.54 7.93
N MET A 161 1.21 -19.58 7.28
CA MET A 161 1.45 -19.59 5.83
C MET A 161 2.44 -20.70 5.43
N GLU A 162 3.49 -20.92 6.21
CA GLU A 162 4.45 -22.00 6.03
C GLU A 162 3.81 -23.39 6.27
N GLU A 163 3.00 -23.53 7.34
CA GLU A 163 2.29 -24.78 7.67
C GLU A 163 1.24 -25.18 6.61
N ARG A 164 0.40 -24.22 6.16
CA ARG A 164 -0.84 -24.53 5.40
C ARG A 164 -0.90 -24.00 3.98
N TYR A 165 0.01 -23.10 3.61
CA TYR A 165 -0.02 -22.35 2.35
C TYR A 165 1.38 -22.23 1.71
N SER A 166 2.15 -23.31 1.71
CA SER A 166 3.50 -23.44 1.11
C SER A 166 3.63 -22.93 -0.35
N ASP A 167 2.53 -22.96 -1.11
CA ASP A 167 2.44 -22.38 -2.46
C ASP A 167 2.53 -20.83 -2.48
N TYR A 168 2.21 -20.19 -1.36
CA TYR A 168 2.16 -18.73 -1.16
C TYR A 168 3.23 -18.21 -0.19
N ALA A 169 3.92 -19.08 0.54
CA ALA A 169 4.97 -18.70 1.49
C ALA A 169 6.10 -17.92 0.80
N ASP A 170 6.62 -16.88 1.46
CA ASP A 170 7.75 -16.10 0.95
C ASP A 170 9.05 -16.91 1.05
N ARG A 171 9.35 -17.67 0.00
CA ARG A 171 10.59 -18.46 -0.13
C ARG A 171 11.80 -17.53 -0.40
N ARG A 172 12.17 -16.71 0.59
CA ARG A 172 13.48 -16.06 0.81
C ARG A 172 13.41 -15.07 2.01
N GLU A 173 13.43 -15.63 3.22
CA GLU A 173 14.27 -15.06 4.29
C GLU A 173 15.34 -16.12 4.62
N LYS A 174 16.29 -16.26 3.68
CA LYS A 174 17.52 -17.06 3.76
C LYS A 174 18.61 -16.37 2.95
N ASP A 175 18.94 -15.16 3.39
CA ASP A 175 20.15 -14.43 3.05
C ASP A 175 20.71 -13.87 4.37
N GLU A 176 22.01 -13.60 4.44
CA GLU A 176 22.84 -13.62 5.66
C GLU A 176 22.83 -12.34 6.52
#